data_AF-A0A533TE07-F1
#
_entry.id   AF-A0A533TE07-F1
#
_cell.length_a   1.000
_cell.length_b   1.000
_cell.length_c   1.000
_cell.angle_alpha   90.00
_cell.angle_beta   90.00
_cell.angle_gamma   90.00
#
_symmetry.space_group_name_H-M   'P 1'
#
loop_
_entity.id
_entity.type
_entity.pdbx_description
1 polymer ?
#
loop_
_entity_poly.entity_id
_entity_poly.type
_entity_poly.pdbx_seq_one_letter_code
_entity_poly.pdbx_strand_id
1 'polypeptide(L)'
;MPISGPYKNEAVRFREEIKKKFKTQIALCHAIGAKDGSYVTGYVTGNNRIGNILREKLEAVGVDVNYILYGKRTEAEKPKPGAGQELSDLLFLCTEKVIHLQNAVIEMNKELLEVNQLLETVKKSVTKG
;
A
#
# COMPACT_ATOMS: atom_id res chain seq x y z
N MET A 1 -0.14 7.65 26.12
CA MET A 1 0.92 6.64 25.86
C MET A 1 2.03 7.27 25.04
N PRO A 2 3.32 6.96 25.30
CA PRO A 2 4.44 7.41 24.47
C PRO A 2 4.40 6.77 23.07
N ILE A 3 5.16 7.34 22.13
CA ILE A 3 5.41 6.74 20.81
C ILE A 3 6.75 6.03 20.89
N SER A 4 6.78 4.73 20.64
CA SER A 4 7.98 3.91 20.87
C SER A 4 8.27 2.91 19.76
N GLY A 5 7.31 2.59 18.90
CA GLY A 5 7.49 1.59 17.84
C GLY A 5 8.22 2.09 16.59
N PRO A 6 8.47 1.21 15.59
CA PRO A 6 9.24 1.53 14.39
C PRO A 6 8.58 2.58 13.48
N TYR A 7 7.26 2.78 13.59
CA TYR A 7 6.49 3.72 12.76
C TYR A 7 6.27 5.07 13.45
N LYS A 8 7.32 5.65 14.06
CA LYS A 8 7.20 6.87 14.89
C LYS A 8 6.58 8.05 14.14
N ASN A 9 7.05 8.30 12.91
CA ASN A 9 6.60 9.43 12.10
C ASN A 9 5.12 9.28 11.68
N GLU A 10 4.69 8.06 11.36
CA GLU A 10 3.30 7.76 11.04
C GLU A 10 2.42 7.96 12.28
N ALA A 11 2.85 7.48 13.44
CA ALA A 11 2.14 7.61 14.71
C ALA A 11 1.96 9.07 15.14
N VAL A 12 2.98 9.92 14.93
CA VAL A 12 2.89 11.36 15.20
C VAL A 12 1.80 11.99 14.32
N ARG A 13 1.89 11.79 13.00
CA ARG A 13 0.90 12.34 12.05
C ARG A 13 -0.50 11.82 12.32
N PHE A 14 -0.63 10.54 12.67
CA PHE A 14 -1.92 9.95 12.99
C PHE A 14 -2.53 10.59 14.24
N ARG A 15 -1.74 10.80 15.31
CA ARG A 15 -2.22 11.50 16.51
C ARG A 15 -2.65 12.94 16.22
N GLU A 16 -1.92 13.64 15.37
CA GLU A 16 -2.27 15.00 14.96
C GLU A 16 -3.61 15.03 14.22
N GLU A 17 -3.82 14.13 13.26
CA GLU A 17 -5.10 14.01 12.55
C GLU A 17 -6.25 13.64 13.48
N ILE A 18 -6.04 12.70 14.41
CA ILE A 18 -7.03 12.34 15.43
C ILE A 18 -7.41 13.57 16.27
N LYS A 19 -6.41 14.30 16.77
CA LYS A 19 -6.64 15.50 17.59
C LYS A 19 -7.38 16.59 16.81
N LYS A 20 -7.04 16.77 15.54
CA LYS A 20 -7.63 17.80 14.67
C LYS A 20 -9.08 17.51 14.30
N LYS A 21 -9.40 16.28 13.90
CA LYS A 21 -10.74 15.91 13.37
C LYS A 21 -11.68 15.32 14.41
N PHE A 22 -11.17 14.49 15.32
CA PHE A 22 -11.99 13.69 16.24
C PHE A 22 -11.78 14.07 17.71
N LYS A 23 -10.78 14.90 18.03
CA LYS A 23 -10.33 15.29 19.38
C LYS A 23 -9.72 14.14 20.20
N THR A 24 -10.32 12.95 20.18
CA THR A 24 -9.87 11.77 20.96
C THR A 24 -9.83 10.50 20.12
N GLN A 25 -9.03 9.52 20.55
CA GLN A 25 -8.94 8.20 19.91
C GLN A 25 -10.27 7.43 20.00
N ILE A 26 -10.99 7.60 21.10
CA ILE A 26 -12.31 6.97 21.32
C ILE A 26 -13.31 7.49 20.28
N ALA A 27 -13.35 8.81 20.04
CA ALA A 27 -14.23 9.40 19.04
C ALA A 27 -13.93 8.91 17.62
N LEU A 28 -12.65 8.75 17.26
CA LEU A 28 -12.28 8.11 15.99
C LEU A 28 -12.82 6.67 15.94
N CYS A 29 -12.59 5.88 16.99
CA CYS A 29 -13.01 4.48 17.03
C CYS A 29 -14.54 4.34 16.85
N HIS A 30 -15.33 5.20 17.50
CA HIS A 30 -16.76 5.26 17.25
C HIS A 30 -17.11 5.62 15.81
N ALA A 31 -16.42 6.62 15.22
CA ALA A 31 -16.67 7.04 13.85
C ALA A 31 -16.41 5.91 12.82
N ILE A 32 -15.41 5.07 13.07
CA ILE A 32 -15.06 3.93 12.20
C ILE A 32 -15.78 2.62 12.57
N GLY A 33 -16.74 2.66 13.49
CA GLY A 33 -17.51 1.48 13.92
C GLY A 33 -16.72 0.46 14.74
N ALA A 34 -15.63 0.88 15.39
CA ALA A 34 -14.86 0.04 16.31
C ALA A 34 -15.43 0.09 17.74
N LYS A 35 -15.30 -1.02 18.46
CA LYS A 35 -15.91 -1.23 19.79
C LYS A 35 -15.29 -0.35 20.87
N ASP A 36 -13.97 -0.11 20.81
CA ASP A 36 -13.23 0.68 21.81
C ASP A 36 -11.95 1.30 21.24
N GLY A 37 -11.32 2.16 22.04
CA GLY A 37 -10.07 2.85 21.71
C GLY A 37 -8.85 1.95 21.51
N SER A 38 -8.90 0.68 21.92
CA SER A 38 -7.78 -0.25 21.78
C SER A 38 -7.50 -0.60 20.33
N TYR A 39 -8.53 -0.54 19.48
CA TYR A 39 -8.47 -0.86 18.05
C TYR A 39 -7.39 -0.06 17.31
N VAL A 40 -7.18 1.21 17.71
CA VAL A 40 -6.18 2.08 17.08
C VAL A 40 -4.89 2.25 17.89
N THR A 41 -4.82 1.69 19.10
CA THR A 41 -3.69 1.88 20.04
C THR A 41 -2.34 1.53 19.42
N GLY A 42 -2.23 0.39 18.74
CA GLY A 42 -0.97 -0.04 18.11
C GLY A 42 -0.45 0.92 17.04
N TYR A 43 -1.34 1.63 16.36
CA TYR A 43 -0.99 2.58 15.30
C TYR A 43 -0.62 3.95 15.87
N VAL A 44 -1.32 4.41 16.91
CA VAL A 44 -0.98 5.67 17.59
C VAL A 44 0.27 5.55 18.46
N THR A 45 0.71 4.36 18.86
CA THR A 45 2.01 4.15 19.53
C THR A 45 3.15 3.86 18.55
N GLY A 46 2.84 3.67 17.26
CA GLY A 46 3.81 3.39 16.20
C GLY A 46 4.29 1.94 16.16
N ASN A 47 3.61 1.03 16.85
CA ASN A 47 3.93 -0.39 16.84
C ASN A 47 3.44 -1.07 15.55
N ASN A 48 2.33 -0.60 14.98
CA ASN A 48 1.72 -1.15 13.78
C ASN A 48 1.63 -0.11 12.67
N ARG A 49 1.74 -0.58 11.42
CA ARG A 49 1.50 0.21 10.21
C ARG A 49 0.05 0.07 9.76
N ILE A 50 -0.55 1.14 9.26
CA ILE A 50 -1.93 1.13 8.77
C ILE A 50 -2.03 0.25 7.51
N GLY A 51 -2.78 -0.85 7.61
CA GLY A 51 -3.11 -1.73 6.48
C GLY A 51 -4.43 -1.37 5.80
N ASN A 52 -4.77 -2.08 4.72
CA ASN A 52 -5.90 -1.76 3.82
C ASN A 52 -7.27 -1.69 4.54
N ILE A 53 -7.56 -2.64 5.44
CA ILE A 53 -8.84 -2.66 6.17
C ILE A 53 -9.00 -1.42 7.06
N LEU A 54 -7.94 -1.00 7.75
CA LEU A 54 -7.99 0.20 8.57
C LEU A 54 -8.01 1.45 7.69
N ARG A 55 -7.28 1.42 6.56
CA ARG A 55 -7.26 2.52 5.58
C ARG A 55 -8.67 2.85 5.10
N GLU A 56 -9.41 1.88 4.59
CA GLU A 56 -10.77 2.10 4.05
C GLU A 56 -11.69 2.73 5.10
N LYS A 57 -11.63 2.21 6.33
CA LYS A 57 -12.42 2.76 7.46
C LYS A 57 -12.03 4.19 7.82
N LEU A 58 -10.74 4.51 7.80
CA LEU A 58 -10.22 5.84 8.08
C LEU A 58 -10.58 6.83 6.97
N GLU A 59 -10.43 6.44 5.71
CA GLU A 59 -10.78 7.27 4.55
C GLU A 59 -12.29 7.53 4.49
N ALA A 60 -13.13 6.55 4.86
CA ALA A 60 -14.59 6.71 4.94
C ALA A 60 -15.03 7.79 5.95
N VAL A 61 -14.23 8.02 7.00
CA VAL A 61 -14.47 9.11 7.98
C VAL A 61 -13.64 10.36 7.68
N GLY A 62 -13.06 10.44 6.48
CA GLY A 62 -12.34 11.61 5.98
C GLY A 62 -10.93 11.77 6.54
N VAL A 63 -10.28 10.72 7.04
CA VAL A 63 -8.86 10.75 7.41
C VAL A 63 -8.00 10.52 6.16
N ASP A 64 -7.01 11.39 5.94
CA ASP A 64 -6.04 11.22 4.85
C ASP A 64 -4.94 10.23 5.28
N VAL A 65 -5.13 8.96 4.92
CA VAL A 65 -4.18 7.89 5.25
C VAL A 65 -2.88 8.03 4.48
N ASN A 66 -2.90 8.62 3.28
CA ASN A 66 -1.68 8.87 2.51
C ASN A 66 -0.81 9.94 3.19
N TYR A 67 -1.43 10.97 3.77
CA TYR A 67 -0.72 11.92 4.61
C TYR A 67 -0.10 11.23 5.83
N ILE A 68 -0.82 10.34 6.49
CA ILE A 68 -0.30 9.63 7.67
C ILE A 68 0.92 8.77 7.30
N LEU A 69 0.86 8.01 6.20
CA LEU A 69 1.94 7.11 5.79
C LEU A 69 3.14 7.85 5.20
N TYR A 70 2.91 8.83 4.33
CA TYR A 70 3.96 9.41 3.49
C TYR A 70 4.27 10.89 3.81
N GLY A 71 3.48 11.53 4.67
CA GLY A 71 3.69 12.92 5.08
C GLY A 71 3.33 13.97 4.03
N LYS A 72 2.94 13.55 2.82
CA LYS A 72 2.41 14.43 1.77
C LYS A 72 0.91 14.54 1.96
N ARG A 73 0.41 15.74 2.29
CA ARG A 73 -1.03 15.99 2.29
C ARG A 73 -1.50 15.86 0.85
N THR A 74 -2.46 14.98 0.63
CA THR A 74 -3.28 15.07 -0.56
C THR A 74 -4.08 16.35 -0.31
N GLU A 75 -3.81 17.42 -1.06
CA GLU A 75 -4.71 18.57 -1.01
C GLU A 75 -6.10 18.02 -1.26
N ALA A 76 -6.99 18.24 -0.29
CA ALA A 76 -8.38 17.84 -0.40
C ALA A 76 -9.02 18.70 -1.50
N GLU A 77 -8.76 18.36 -2.76
CA GLU A 77 -9.73 18.64 -3.79
C GLU A 77 -11.01 17.95 -3.33
N LYS A 78 -12.01 18.78 -3.01
CA LYS A 78 -13.40 18.32 -2.87
C LYS A 78 -13.63 17.24 -3.94
N PRO A 79 -14.26 16.10 -3.61
CA PRO A 79 -14.51 15.08 -4.61
C PRO A 79 -15.36 15.75 -5.70
N LYS A 80 -14.73 16.06 -6.84
CA LYS A 80 -15.48 16.29 -8.07
C LYS A 80 -16.21 14.97 -8.32
N PRO A 81 -17.54 14.95 -8.40
CA PRO A 81 -18.25 13.75 -8.80
C PRO A 81 -17.70 13.37 -10.18
N GLY A 82 -16.86 12.33 -10.25
CA GLY A 82 -16.19 11.88 -11.48
C GLY A 82 -14.70 11.57 -11.38
N ALA A 83 -13.93 12.21 -10.50
CA ALA A 83 -12.45 12.07 -10.51
C ALA A 83 -11.91 10.77 -9.87
N GLY A 84 -12.69 10.15 -8.95
CA GLY A 84 -12.29 8.90 -8.30
C GLY A 84 -12.33 7.68 -9.23
N GLN A 85 -13.24 7.69 -10.21
CA GLN A 85 -13.38 6.59 -11.16
C GLN A 85 -12.22 6.61 -12.16
N GLU A 86 -11.90 7.78 -12.75
CA GLU A 86 -10.78 7.90 -13.70
C GLU A 86 -9.43 7.52 -13.08
N LEU A 87 -9.18 7.91 -11.82
CA LEU A 87 -7.96 7.52 -11.12
C LEU A 87 -7.94 6.02 -10.79
N SER A 88 -9.08 5.45 -10.40
CA SER A 88 -9.23 4.01 -10.18
C SER A 88 -9.01 3.21 -11.48
N ASP A 89 -9.55 3.70 -12.59
CA ASP A 89 -9.42 3.08 -13.91
C ASP A 89 -7.96 3.18 -14.42
N LEU A 90 -7.30 4.32 -14.19
CA LEU A 90 -5.86 4.49 -14.46
C LEU A 90 -5.00 3.54 -13.60
N LEU A 91 -5.33 3.38 -12.32
CA LEU A 91 -4.64 2.43 -11.44
C LEU A 91 -4.85 0.98 -11.87
N PHE A 92 -6.06 0.63 -12.31
CA PHE A 92 -6.38 -0.68 -12.87
C PHE A 92 -5.56 -0.94 -14.14
N LEU A 93 -5.56 0.00 -15.09
CA LEU A 93 -4.75 -0.08 -16.32
C LEU A 93 -3.25 -0.21 -16.04
N CYS A 94 -2.73 0.53 -15.07
CA CYS A 94 -1.33 0.40 -14.65
C CYS A 94 -1.03 -0.99 -14.09
N THR A 95 -1.94 -1.51 -13.27
CA THR A 95 -1.80 -2.84 -12.64
C THR A 95 -1.84 -3.96 -13.68
N GLU A 96 -2.80 -3.92 -14.61
CA GLU A 96 -2.87 -4.88 -15.71
C GLU A 96 -1.60 -4.84 -16.57
N LYS A 97 -1.09 -3.65 -16.87
CA LYS A 97 0.13 -3.49 -17.66
C LYS A 97 1.36 -4.04 -16.94
N VAL A 98 1.46 -3.87 -15.61
CA VAL A 98 2.51 -4.48 -14.80
C VAL A 98 2.43 -6.00 -14.83
N ILE A 99 1.22 -6.57 -14.68
CA ILE A 99 1.01 -8.03 -14.73
C ILE A 99 1.41 -8.57 -16.11
N HIS A 100 1.00 -7.90 -17.19
CA HIS A 100 1.39 -8.29 -18.55
C HIS A 100 2.90 -8.27 -18.76
N LEU A 101 3.58 -7.22 -18.28
CA LEU A 101 5.05 -7.13 -18.37
C LEU A 101 5.73 -8.22 -17.54
N GLN A 102 5.22 -8.53 -16.35
CA GLN A 102 5.74 -9.60 -15.50
C GLN A 102 5.59 -10.97 -16.18
N ASN A 103 4.44 -11.25 -16.78
CA ASN A 103 4.22 -12.49 -17.52
C ASN A 103 5.15 -12.60 -18.74
N ALA A 104 5.34 -11.50 -19.49
CA ALA A 104 6.28 -11.49 -20.62
C ALA A 104 7.72 -11.76 -20.18
N VAL A 105 8.15 -11.23 -19.04
CA VAL A 105 9.48 -11.52 -18.46
C VAL A 105 9.60 -13.00 -18.05
N ILE A 106 8.54 -13.59 -17.50
CA ILE A 106 8.53 -15.01 -17.14
C ILE A 106 8.69 -15.90 -18.38
N GLU A 107 7.91 -15.64 -19.44
CA GLU A 107 8.02 -16.41 -20.69
C GLU A 107 9.41 -16.23 -21.33
N MET A 108 9.94 -15.00 -21.36
CA MET A 108 11.28 -14.75 -21.88
C MET A 108 12.36 -15.51 -21.10
N ASN A 109 12.24 -15.58 -19.77
CA ASN A 109 13.17 -16.36 -18.95
C ASN A 109 13.09 -17.87 -19.26
N LYS A 110 11.89 -18.38 -19.57
CA LYS A 110 11.69 -19.77 -19.95
C LYS A 110 12.34 -20.07 -21.30
N GLU A 111 12.11 -19.24 -22.32
CA GLU A 111 12.77 -19.38 -23.63
C GLU A 111 14.30 -19.31 -23.49
N LEU A 112 14.80 -18.39 -22.66
CA LEU A 112 16.24 -18.24 -22.43
C LEU A 112 16.85 -19.47 -21.73
N LEU A 113 16.10 -20.12 -20.83
CA LEU A 113 16.50 -21.38 -20.22
C LEU A 113 16.57 -22.51 -21.25
N GLU A 114 15.57 -22.62 -22.14
CA GLU A 114 15.55 -23.63 -23.21
C GLU A 114 16.74 -23.44 -24.17
N VAL A 115 17.03 -22.20 -24.58
CA VAL A 115 18.20 -21.88 -25.41
C VAL A 115 19.50 -22.24 -24.70
N ASN A 116 19.63 -21.96 -23.40
CA ASN A 116 20.82 -22.33 -22.63
C ASN A 116 21.01 -23.85 -22.56
N GLN A 117 19.94 -24.62 -22.39
CA GLN A 117 20.01 -26.09 -22.40
C GLN A 117 20.42 -26.65 -23.76
N LEU A 118 19.90 -26.07 -24.85
CA LEU A 118 20.32 -26.41 -26.21
C LEU A 118 21.80 -26.08 -26.44
N LEU A 119 22.28 -24.92 -26.00
CA LEU A 119 23.68 -24.52 -26.08
C LEU A 119 24.60 -25.49 -25.33
N GLU A 120 24.22 -25.93 -24.14
CA GLU A 120 24.99 -26.92 -23.39
C GLU A 120 25.02 -28.29 -24.07
N THR A 121 23.93 -28.67 -24.74
CA THR A 121 23.88 -29.90 -25.55
C THR A 121 24.84 -29.81 -26.75
N VAL A 122 24.83 -28.68 -27.46
CA VAL A 122 25.75 -28.41 -28.57
C VAL A 122 27.20 -28.43 -28.08
N LYS A 123 27.53 -27.70 -26.99
CA LYS A 123 28.88 -27.72 -26.41
C LYS A 123 29.36 -29.14 -26.08
N LYS A 124 28.50 -29.96 -25.48
CA LYS A 124 28.82 -31.37 -25.17
C LYS A 124 29.03 -32.21 -26.42
N SER A 125 28.33 -31.93 -27.51
CA SER A 125 28.53 -32.63 -28.78
C SER A 125 29.85 -32.23 -29.47
N VAL A 126 30.23 -30.94 -29.39
CA VAL A 126 31.47 -30.42 -29.98
C VAL A 126 32.71 -30.83 -29.19
N THR A 127 32.60 -31.01 -27.87
CA THR A 127 33.74 -31.42 -27.01
C THR A 127 33.98 -32.93 -26.96
N LYS A 128 33.09 -33.74 -27.54
CA LYS A 128 33.22 -35.21 -27.63
C LYS A 128 33.62 -35.72 -29.01
N GLY A 129 33.73 -34.83 -30.01
CA GLY A 129 34.33 -35.11 -31.32
C GLY A 129 35.75 -34.59 -31.38
#